data_AF-A0A4S2D3A4-F1
#
_entry.id   AF-A0A4S2D3A4-F1
#
_cell.length_a   1.000
_cell.length_b   1.000
_cell.length_c   1.000
_cell.angle_alpha   90.00
_cell.angle_beta   90.00
_cell.angle_gamma   90.00
#
_symmetry.space_group_name_H-M   'P 1'
#
loop_
_entity.id
_entity.type
_entity.pdbx_description
1 polymer ?
#
loop_
_entity_poly.entity_id
_entity_poly.type
_entity_poly.pdbx_seq_one_letter_code
_entity_poly.pdbx_strand_id
1 'polypeptide(L)'
;MFGAEFSSLADEIANSTFRDDTKSVVFRVLNALNDLDIIEDRNPRRPTDAHHVIGVAIEHLHVTLARHNELEVISWVLNAVEEILNVSPTDAEEHAAFKQVLTAASDAGRHANMLRDLYAYRAEAEAALTEAQAAAGKAQVAAGIAGGASLSDHFRDYAKSERRAAEVFRGLSIAAILATILAALAVEHPAAGDWVGFTYRVAILAGVGALSAYFARQASHHRRAYNWAKGLEVQLKSFPAFIDPADSEVKADIYRDFARRVLGAPPESSKEGGEDSLPTAQLIEALIALAKRSS
;
A
#
# COMPACT_ATOMS: atom_id res chain seq x y z
N MET A 1 -2.91 -42.82 -47.15
CA MET A 1 -1.43 -43.08 -47.05
C MET A 1 -0.79 -42.72 -45.68
N PHE A 2 -1.41 -41.88 -44.86
CA PHE A 2 -0.75 -41.24 -43.69
C PHE A 2 -1.06 -41.88 -42.32
N GLY A 3 -1.75 -43.02 -42.28
CA GLY A 3 -2.28 -43.60 -41.02
C GLY A 3 -1.27 -43.85 -39.90
N ALA A 4 -0.03 -44.24 -40.21
CA ALA A 4 1.01 -44.44 -39.20
C ALA A 4 1.50 -43.11 -38.59
N GLU A 5 1.60 -42.06 -39.40
CA GLU A 5 2.01 -40.72 -38.95
C GLU A 5 0.93 -40.10 -38.06
N PHE A 6 -0.36 -40.25 -38.42
CA PHE A 6 -1.47 -39.80 -37.57
C PHE A 6 -1.46 -40.46 -36.19
N SER A 7 -1.21 -41.77 -36.11
CA SER A 7 -1.12 -42.47 -34.82
C SER A 7 0.05 -41.97 -33.99
N SER A 8 1.22 -41.76 -34.61
CA SER A 8 2.40 -41.25 -33.91
C SER A 8 2.18 -39.84 -33.36
N LEU A 9 1.60 -38.95 -34.17
CA LEU A 9 1.25 -37.59 -33.76
C LEU A 9 0.21 -37.60 -32.65
N ALA A 10 -0.80 -38.47 -32.75
CA ALA A 10 -1.83 -38.60 -31.75
C ALA A 10 -1.24 -38.98 -30.37
N ASP A 11 -0.30 -39.92 -30.36
CA ASP A 11 0.42 -40.32 -29.14
C ASP A 11 1.30 -39.19 -28.61
N GLU A 12 1.99 -38.44 -29.48
CA GLU A 12 2.80 -37.27 -29.10
C GLU A 12 1.93 -36.19 -28.43
N ILE A 13 0.78 -35.87 -29.01
CA ILE A 13 -0.18 -34.89 -28.46
C ILE A 13 -0.77 -35.40 -27.15
N ALA A 14 -1.14 -36.67 -27.05
CA ALA A 14 -1.70 -37.25 -25.84
C ALA A 14 -0.73 -37.07 -24.65
N ASN A 15 0.56 -37.31 -24.90
CA ASN A 15 1.64 -37.23 -23.91
C ASN A 15 2.20 -35.82 -23.69
N SER A 16 1.78 -34.83 -24.48
CA SER A 16 2.22 -33.43 -24.32
C SER A 16 1.69 -32.77 -23.04
N THR A 17 2.30 -31.65 -22.65
CA THR A 17 1.86 -30.82 -21.52
C THR A 17 0.72 -29.86 -21.87
N PHE A 18 0.18 -29.92 -23.09
CA PHE A 18 -0.90 -29.04 -23.51
C PHE A 18 -2.18 -29.29 -22.72
N ARG A 19 -3.01 -28.26 -22.61
CA ARG A 19 -4.35 -28.36 -22.02
C ARG A 19 -5.25 -29.27 -22.84
N ASP A 20 -6.15 -29.95 -22.15
CA ASP A 20 -7.08 -30.91 -22.74
C ASP A 20 -7.94 -30.30 -23.84
N ASP A 21 -8.32 -29.02 -23.71
CA ASP A 21 -9.08 -28.30 -24.73
C ASP A 21 -8.27 -28.14 -26.02
N THR A 22 -6.99 -27.76 -25.91
CA THR A 22 -6.08 -27.64 -27.06
C THR A 22 -5.86 -29.01 -27.69
N LYS A 23 -5.57 -30.05 -26.89
CA LYS A 23 -5.44 -31.43 -27.38
C LYS A 23 -6.70 -31.88 -28.14
N SER A 24 -7.88 -31.62 -27.58
CA SER A 24 -9.18 -31.96 -28.17
C SER A 24 -9.38 -31.33 -29.54
N VAL A 25 -9.05 -30.04 -29.71
CA VAL A 25 -9.17 -29.38 -31.02
C VAL A 25 -8.16 -29.92 -32.03
N VAL A 26 -6.92 -30.18 -31.61
CA VAL A 26 -5.89 -30.79 -32.48
C VAL A 26 -6.33 -32.17 -32.95
N PHE A 27 -6.84 -33.02 -32.04
CA PHE A 27 -7.36 -34.35 -32.40
C PHE A 27 -8.52 -34.28 -33.40
N ARG A 28 -9.42 -33.29 -33.27
CA ARG A 28 -10.51 -33.10 -34.24
C ARG A 28 -10.00 -32.78 -35.64
N VAL A 29 -8.97 -31.93 -35.75
CA VAL A 29 -8.35 -31.62 -37.04
C VAL A 29 -7.60 -32.82 -37.60
N LEU A 30 -6.85 -33.56 -36.77
CA LEU A 30 -6.18 -34.78 -37.22
C LEU A 30 -7.16 -35.84 -37.73
N ASN A 31 -8.28 -36.03 -37.04
CA ASN A 31 -9.33 -36.93 -37.51
C ASN A 31 -9.95 -36.46 -38.83
N ALA A 32 -10.17 -35.15 -39.00
CA ALA A 32 -10.67 -34.58 -40.26
C ALA A 32 -9.68 -34.79 -41.42
N LEU A 33 -8.37 -34.62 -41.17
CA LEU A 33 -7.31 -34.90 -42.15
C LEU A 33 -7.22 -36.39 -42.50
N ASN A 34 -7.37 -37.28 -41.51
CA ASN A 34 -7.39 -38.72 -41.74
C ASN A 34 -8.64 -39.18 -42.51
N ASP A 35 -9.80 -38.61 -42.21
CA ASP A 35 -11.03 -38.88 -42.96
C ASP A 35 -10.91 -38.39 -44.41
N LEU A 36 -10.23 -37.25 -44.62
CA LEU A 36 -9.91 -36.72 -45.95
C LEU A 36 -8.97 -37.66 -46.73
N ASP A 37 -7.91 -38.18 -46.10
CA ASP A 37 -7.00 -39.20 -46.67
C ASP A 37 -7.78 -40.45 -47.09
N ILE A 38 -8.71 -40.93 -46.26
CA ILE A 38 -9.54 -42.10 -46.55
C ILE A 38 -10.49 -41.86 -47.73
N ILE A 39 -11.05 -40.65 -47.87
CA ILE A 39 -11.91 -40.31 -49.01
C ILE A 39 -11.10 -40.30 -50.30
N GLU A 40 -9.92 -39.68 -50.28
CA GLU A 40 -9.02 -39.59 -51.44
C GLU A 40 -8.49 -40.96 -51.89
N ASP A 41 -8.10 -41.83 -50.94
CA ASP A 41 -7.60 -43.19 -51.24
C ASP A 41 -8.65 -44.07 -51.95
N ARG A 42 -9.96 -43.75 -51.84
CA ARG A 42 -11.04 -44.46 -52.55
C ARG A 42 -11.12 -44.10 -54.03
N ASN A 43 -10.53 -42.97 -54.46
CA ASN A 43 -10.59 -42.50 -55.84
C ASN A 43 -9.21 -42.07 -56.38
N PRO A 44 -8.28 -43.03 -56.58
CA PRO A 44 -6.88 -42.73 -56.94
C PRO A 44 -6.68 -42.18 -58.37
N ARG A 45 -7.76 -41.90 -59.11
CA ARG A 45 -7.70 -41.53 -60.53
C ARG A 45 -7.21 -40.12 -60.78
N ARG A 46 -7.08 -39.27 -59.76
CA ARG A 46 -6.44 -37.95 -59.84
C ARG A 46 -5.75 -37.64 -58.51
N PRO A 47 -4.46 -37.28 -58.48
CA PRO A 47 -3.89 -36.68 -57.29
C PRO A 47 -4.58 -35.33 -57.06
N THR A 48 -5.41 -35.23 -56.03
CA THR A 48 -6.04 -33.96 -55.65
C THR A 48 -5.12 -33.13 -54.77
N ASP A 49 -5.50 -31.87 -54.57
CA ASP A 49 -4.89 -30.95 -53.63
C ASP A 49 -4.93 -31.47 -52.16
N ALA A 50 -5.78 -32.47 -51.85
CA ALA A 50 -5.95 -33.01 -50.50
C ALA A 50 -4.68 -33.65 -49.93
N HIS A 51 -3.97 -34.48 -50.70
CA HIS A 51 -2.71 -35.09 -50.25
C HIS A 51 -1.64 -34.03 -49.95
N HIS A 52 -1.59 -32.96 -50.75
CA HIS A 52 -0.66 -31.86 -50.51
C HIS A 52 -1.01 -31.13 -49.21
N VAL A 53 -2.29 -30.77 -49.01
CA VAL A 53 -2.78 -30.14 -47.78
C VAL A 53 -2.47 -30.99 -46.55
N ILE A 54 -2.71 -32.31 -46.61
CA ILE A 54 -2.43 -33.23 -45.50
C ILE A 54 -0.93 -33.25 -45.17
N GLY A 55 -0.07 -33.43 -46.17
CA GLY A 55 1.38 -33.48 -45.96
C GLY A 55 1.93 -32.20 -45.34
N VAL A 56 1.53 -31.04 -45.87
CA VAL A 56 1.94 -29.72 -45.33
C VAL A 56 1.44 -29.53 -43.90
N ALA A 57 0.19 -29.90 -43.61
CA ALA A 57 -0.38 -29.78 -42.28
C ALA A 57 0.37 -30.66 -41.25
N ILE A 58 0.68 -31.93 -41.59
CA ILE A 58 1.44 -32.84 -40.73
C ILE A 58 2.86 -32.32 -40.46
N GLU A 59 3.56 -31.86 -41.50
CA GLU A 59 4.91 -31.31 -41.36
C GLU A 59 4.92 -30.08 -40.43
N HIS A 60 4.00 -29.14 -40.64
CA HIS A 60 3.86 -27.96 -39.79
C HIS A 60 3.50 -28.32 -38.34
N LEU A 61 2.71 -29.39 -38.13
CA LEU A 61 2.36 -29.83 -36.79
C LEU A 61 3.58 -30.29 -36.03
N HIS A 62 4.43 -31.14 -36.63
CA HIS A 62 5.67 -31.60 -35.99
C HIS A 62 6.55 -30.43 -35.54
N VAL A 63 6.75 -29.43 -36.41
CA VAL A 63 7.52 -28.23 -36.08
C VAL A 63 6.90 -27.46 -34.91
N THR A 64 5.57 -27.40 -34.86
CA THR A 64 4.82 -26.67 -33.84
C THR A 64 4.83 -27.39 -32.49
N LEU A 65 4.64 -28.72 -32.48
CA LEU A 65 4.68 -29.54 -31.27
C LEU A 65 6.04 -29.46 -30.58
N ALA A 66 7.14 -29.47 -31.36
CA ALA A 66 8.51 -29.36 -30.85
C ALA A 66 8.79 -28.05 -30.08
N ARG A 67 7.99 -27.00 -30.27
CA ARG A 67 8.14 -25.72 -29.57
C ARG A 67 7.40 -25.65 -28.24
N HIS A 68 6.55 -26.63 -27.92
CA HIS A 68 5.75 -26.69 -26.70
C HIS A 68 4.94 -25.40 -26.41
N ASN A 69 4.49 -24.71 -27.45
CA ASN A 69 3.73 -23.46 -27.33
C ASN A 69 2.27 -23.66 -27.77
N GLU A 70 1.34 -23.61 -26.82
CA GLU A 70 -0.10 -23.82 -27.08
C GLU A 70 -0.69 -22.84 -28.09
N LEU A 71 -0.23 -21.59 -28.08
CA LEU A 71 -0.74 -20.55 -28.98
C LEU A 71 -0.32 -20.84 -30.43
N GLU A 72 0.90 -21.35 -30.63
CA GLU A 72 1.35 -21.79 -31.95
C GLU A 72 0.60 -23.03 -32.43
N VAL A 73 0.29 -23.98 -31.53
CA VAL A 73 -0.55 -25.15 -31.84
C VAL A 73 -1.96 -24.72 -32.25
N ILE A 74 -2.56 -23.74 -31.57
CA ILE A 74 -3.86 -23.19 -31.94
C ILE A 74 -3.79 -22.47 -33.29
N SER A 75 -2.72 -21.70 -33.56
CA SER A 75 -2.50 -21.11 -34.89
C SER A 75 -2.36 -22.16 -35.99
N TRP A 76 -1.66 -23.27 -35.71
CA TRP A 76 -1.58 -24.40 -36.63
C TRP A 76 -2.97 -24.99 -36.92
N VAL A 77 -3.80 -25.21 -35.90
CA VAL A 77 -5.18 -25.70 -36.07
C VAL A 77 -5.96 -24.79 -37.01
N LEU A 78 -5.90 -23.47 -36.80
CA LEU A 78 -6.64 -22.50 -37.62
C LEU A 78 -6.20 -22.53 -39.09
N ASN A 79 -4.88 -22.59 -39.33
CA ASN A 79 -4.34 -22.69 -40.70
C ASN A 79 -4.73 -24.02 -41.36
N ALA A 80 -4.60 -25.14 -40.64
CA ALA A 80 -4.98 -26.45 -41.18
C ALA A 80 -6.48 -26.53 -41.51
N VAL A 81 -7.34 -25.94 -40.67
CA VAL A 81 -8.79 -25.83 -40.97
C VAL A 81 -9.04 -24.99 -42.22
N GLU A 82 -8.36 -23.85 -42.38
CA GLU A 82 -8.48 -23.03 -43.58
C GLU A 82 -8.10 -23.80 -44.86
N GLU A 83 -6.99 -24.53 -44.83
CA GLU A 83 -6.56 -25.37 -45.96
C GLU A 83 -7.56 -26.49 -46.27
N ILE A 84 -8.09 -27.18 -45.26
CA ILE A 84 -9.14 -28.22 -45.45
C ILE A 84 -10.39 -27.61 -46.09
N LEU A 85 -10.80 -26.41 -45.67
CA LEU A 85 -11.99 -25.74 -46.20
C LEU A 85 -11.83 -25.28 -47.66
N ASN A 86 -10.58 -25.12 -48.12
CA ASN A 86 -10.27 -24.76 -49.51
C ASN A 86 -10.23 -25.97 -50.46
N VAL A 87 -10.21 -27.20 -49.93
CA VAL A 87 -10.30 -28.41 -50.75
C VAL A 87 -11.71 -28.52 -51.34
N SER A 88 -11.81 -28.83 -52.63
CA SER A 88 -13.10 -29.00 -53.34
C SER A 88 -13.35 -30.47 -53.66
N PRO A 89 -14.59 -30.99 -53.47
CA PRO A 89 -14.89 -32.38 -53.82
C PRO A 89 -14.87 -32.57 -55.34
N THR A 90 -14.28 -33.67 -55.79
CA THR A 90 -14.14 -34.01 -57.21
C THR A 90 -15.37 -34.67 -57.81
N ASP A 91 -16.12 -35.45 -57.03
CA ASP A 91 -17.27 -36.22 -57.49
C ASP A 91 -18.52 -36.04 -56.60
N ALA A 92 -19.70 -36.24 -57.21
CA ALA A 92 -20.99 -36.04 -56.53
C ALA A 92 -21.26 -37.09 -55.42
N GLU A 93 -20.73 -38.32 -55.56
CA GLU A 93 -20.92 -39.39 -54.58
C GLU A 93 -20.11 -39.16 -53.28
N GLU A 94 -18.95 -38.51 -53.37
CA GLU A 94 -18.08 -38.17 -52.22
C GLU A 94 -18.59 -36.97 -51.43
N HIS A 95 -19.52 -36.21 -52.00
CA HIS A 95 -19.99 -34.93 -51.47
C HIS A 95 -20.55 -35.05 -50.03
N ALA A 96 -21.20 -36.17 -49.70
CA ALA A 96 -21.78 -36.38 -48.37
C ALA A 96 -20.71 -36.60 -47.29
N ALA A 97 -19.69 -37.43 -47.56
CA ALA A 97 -18.58 -37.68 -46.65
C ALA A 97 -17.70 -36.44 -46.51
N PHE A 98 -17.41 -35.79 -47.64
CA PHE A 98 -16.65 -34.53 -47.67
C PHE A 98 -17.33 -33.44 -46.83
N LYS A 99 -18.65 -33.30 -46.92
CA LYS A 99 -19.42 -32.35 -46.11
C LYS A 99 -19.29 -32.60 -44.59
N GLN A 100 -19.16 -33.85 -44.16
CA GLN A 100 -18.93 -34.18 -42.75
C GLN A 100 -17.55 -33.71 -42.30
N VAL A 101 -16.51 -33.95 -43.10
CA VAL A 101 -15.13 -33.46 -42.84
C VAL A 101 -15.10 -31.94 -42.73
N LEU A 102 -15.72 -31.22 -43.68
CA LEU A 102 -15.80 -29.74 -43.64
C LEU A 102 -16.51 -29.23 -42.39
N THR A 103 -17.57 -29.92 -41.96
CA THR A 103 -18.32 -29.56 -40.75
C THR A 103 -17.46 -29.75 -39.50
N ALA A 104 -16.76 -30.89 -39.40
CA ALA A 104 -15.85 -31.19 -38.29
C ALA A 104 -14.67 -30.20 -38.23
N ALA A 105 -14.08 -29.87 -39.38
CA ALA A 105 -13.02 -28.87 -39.49
C ALA A 105 -13.52 -27.47 -39.08
N SER A 106 -14.71 -27.06 -39.55
CA SER A 106 -15.33 -25.79 -39.17
C SER A 106 -15.60 -25.71 -37.64
N ASP A 107 -16.10 -26.79 -37.04
CA ASP A 107 -16.30 -26.87 -35.59
C ASP A 107 -14.99 -26.75 -34.81
N ALA A 108 -13.94 -27.44 -35.28
CA ALA A 108 -12.61 -27.34 -34.69
C ALA A 108 -12.06 -25.90 -34.80
N GLY A 109 -12.21 -25.26 -35.96
CA GLY A 109 -11.78 -23.87 -36.17
C GLY A 109 -12.52 -22.87 -35.27
N ARG A 110 -13.83 -23.05 -35.04
CA ARG A 110 -14.57 -22.23 -34.08
C ARG A 110 -14.04 -22.40 -32.66
N HIS A 111 -13.78 -23.62 -32.24
CA HIS A 111 -13.24 -23.89 -30.91
C HIS A 111 -11.81 -23.33 -30.75
N ALA A 112 -10.95 -23.47 -31.76
CA ALA A 112 -9.60 -22.90 -31.74
C ALA A 112 -9.62 -21.37 -31.65
N ASN A 113 -10.51 -20.69 -32.38
CA ASN A 113 -10.69 -19.24 -32.26
C ASN A 113 -11.11 -18.84 -30.84
N MET A 114 -12.08 -19.56 -30.25
CA MET A 114 -12.49 -19.32 -28.86
C MET A 114 -11.32 -19.50 -27.88
N LEU A 115 -10.49 -20.53 -28.05
CA LEU A 115 -9.30 -20.73 -27.22
C LEU A 115 -8.31 -19.58 -27.40
N ARG A 116 -8.00 -19.18 -28.63
CA ARG A 116 -7.12 -18.03 -28.92
C ARG A 116 -7.59 -16.76 -28.22
N ASP A 117 -8.88 -16.46 -28.31
CA ASP A 117 -9.48 -15.29 -27.67
C ASP A 117 -9.36 -15.38 -26.13
N LEU A 118 -9.56 -16.57 -25.55
CA LEU A 118 -9.35 -16.80 -24.11
C LEU A 118 -7.89 -16.55 -23.68
N TYR A 119 -6.89 -16.95 -24.48
CA TYR A 119 -5.49 -16.64 -24.19
C TYR A 119 -5.23 -15.13 -24.25
N ALA A 120 -5.79 -14.43 -25.25
CA ALA A 120 -5.68 -12.98 -25.36
C ALA A 120 -6.28 -12.27 -24.14
N TYR A 121 -7.51 -12.63 -23.75
CA TYR A 121 -8.15 -12.07 -22.55
C TYR A 121 -7.38 -12.36 -21.27
N ARG A 122 -6.78 -13.55 -21.15
CA ARG A 122 -5.95 -13.87 -19.99
C ARG A 122 -4.70 -13.00 -19.92
N ALA A 123 -4.01 -12.82 -21.03
CA ALA A 123 -2.82 -11.97 -21.10
C ALA A 123 -3.16 -10.51 -20.76
N GLU A 124 -4.27 -9.98 -21.28
CA GLU A 124 -4.78 -8.65 -20.93
C GLU A 124 -5.15 -8.54 -19.44
N ALA A 125 -5.81 -9.55 -18.88
CA ALA A 125 -6.18 -9.57 -17.47
C ALA A 125 -4.95 -9.62 -16.54
N GLU A 126 -3.91 -10.39 -16.89
CA GLU A 126 -2.66 -10.46 -16.13
C GLU A 126 -1.89 -9.12 -16.20
N ALA A 127 -1.88 -8.47 -17.36
CA ALA A 127 -1.31 -7.13 -17.51
C ALA A 127 -2.06 -6.08 -16.68
N ALA A 128 -3.39 -6.07 -16.75
CA ALA A 128 -4.25 -5.17 -15.98
C ALA A 128 -4.10 -5.39 -14.47
N LEU A 129 -3.98 -6.65 -14.02
CA LEU A 129 -3.72 -6.99 -12.61
C LEU A 129 -2.38 -6.42 -12.14
N THR A 130 -1.33 -6.58 -12.94
CA THR A 130 0.02 -6.05 -12.64
C THR A 130 0.00 -4.53 -12.53
N GLU A 131 -0.67 -3.85 -13.46
CA GLU A 131 -0.84 -2.40 -13.42
C GLU A 131 -1.62 -1.94 -12.18
N ALA A 132 -2.72 -2.62 -11.85
CA ALA A 132 -3.54 -2.33 -10.68
C ALA A 132 -2.74 -2.49 -9.37
N GLN A 133 -1.92 -3.54 -9.25
CA GLN A 133 -1.04 -3.74 -8.10
C GLN A 133 0.01 -2.62 -7.98
N ALA A 134 0.62 -2.22 -9.10
CA ALA A 134 1.58 -1.11 -9.12
C ALA A 134 0.92 0.23 -8.74
N ALA A 135 -0.29 0.49 -9.23
CA ALA A 135 -1.07 1.68 -8.88
C ALA A 135 -1.44 1.69 -7.39
N ALA A 136 -1.87 0.55 -6.83
CA ALA A 136 -2.15 0.42 -5.40
C ALA A 136 -0.91 0.69 -4.54
N GLY A 137 0.26 0.17 -4.93
CA GLY A 137 1.53 0.44 -4.25
C GLY A 137 1.89 1.93 -4.25
N LYS A 138 1.76 2.61 -5.40
CA LYS A 138 1.99 4.07 -5.51
C LYS A 138 1.01 4.86 -4.63
N ALA A 139 -0.27 4.48 -4.62
CA ALA A 139 -1.29 5.11 -3.80
C ALA A 139 -0.98 4.96 -2.30
N GLN A 140 -0.53 3.78 -1.85
CA GLN A 140 -0.14 3.55 -0.47
C GLN A 140 1.05 4.45 -0.05
N VAL A 141 2.08 4.57 -0.89
CA VAL A 141 3.22 5.46 -0.63
C VAL A 141 2.77 6.93 -0.55
N ALA A 142 1.94 7.36 -1.51
CA ALA A 142 1.41 8.73 -1.53
C ALA A 142 0.58 9.04 -0.27
N ALA A 143 -0.28 8.11 0.16
CA ALA A 143 -1.05 8.24 1.39
C ALA A 143 -0.15 8.32 2.63
N GLY A 144 0.94 7.53 2.66
CA GLY A 144 1.95 7.62 3.72
C GLY A 144 2.63 8.98 3.80
N ILE A 145 3.03 9.55 2.65
CA ILE A 145 3.65 10.88 2.56
C ILE A 145 2.66 11.97 3.02
N ALA A 146 1.43 11.93 2.50
CA ALA A 146 0.39 12.90 2.84
C ALA A 146 0.01 12.83 4.33
N GLY A 147 -0.14 11.62 4.87
CA GLY A 147 -0.41 11.39 6.30
C GLY A 147 0.71 11.93 7.19
N GLY A 148 1.97 11.65 6.84
CA GLY A 148 3.13 12.17 7.56
C GLY A 148 3.22 13.70 7.54
N ALA A 149 2.96 14.31 6.39
CA ALA A 149 2.93 15.77 6.24
C ALA A 149 1.82 16.42 7.08
N SER A 150 0.59 15.88 7.02
CA SER A 150 -0.55 16.36 7.81
C SER A 150 -0.27 16.28 9.31
N LEU A 151 0.27 15.15 9.79
CA LEU A 151 0.60 14.97 11.20
C LEU A 151 1.69 15.94 11.66
N SER A 152 2.72 16.17 10.83
CA SER A 152 3.76 17.16 11.13
C SER A 152 3.18 18.58 11.24
N ASP A 153 2.26 18.94 10.36
CA ASP A 153 1.58 20.24 10.40
C ASP A 153 0.71 20.41 11.66
N HIS A 154 0.01 19.36 12.09
CA HIS A 154 -0.70 19.37 13.37
C HIS A 154 0.24 19.61 14.56
N PHE A 155 1.38 18.92 14.65
CA PHE A 155 2.37 19.15 15.71
C PHE A 155 2.99 20.54 15.65
N ARG A 156 3.22 21.07 14.45
CA ARG A 156 3.69 22.45 14.26
C ARG A 156 2.70 23.45 14.85
N ASP A 157 1.42 23.29 14.56
CA ASP A 157 0.39 24.23 15.01
C ASP A 157 0.10 24.09 16.50
N TYR A 158 0.13 22.86 17.04
CA TYR A 158 0.12 22.61 18.48
C TYR A 158 1.34 23.26 19.18
N ALA A 159 2.55 23.12 18.62
CA ALA A 159 3.73 23.81 19.15
C ALA A 159 3.54 25.34 19.17
N LYS A 160 3.00 25.93 18.10
CA LYS A 160 2.72 27.39 18.07
C LYS A 160 1.71 27.81 19.15
N SER A 161 0.65 27.05 19.39
CA SER A 161 -0.33 27.39 20.44
C SER A 161 0.29 27.31 21.84
N GLU A 162 1.05 26.24 22.12
CA GLU A 162 1.74 26.06 23.39
C GLU A 162 2.77 27.17 23.65
N ARG A 163 3.51 27.59 22.62
CA ARG A 163 4.45 28.73 22.73
C ARG A 163 3.72 30.03 23.12
N ARG A 164 2.58 30.32 22.48
CA ARG A 164 1.78 31.52 22.80
C ARG A 164 1.26 31.46 24.24
N ALA A 165 0.75 30.31 24.67
CA ALA A 165 0.31 30.12 26.05
C ALA A 165 1.45 30.36 27.05
N ALA A 166 2.64 29.80 26.79
CA ALA A 166 3.82 30.03 27.61
C ALA A 166 4.20 31.53 27.71
N GLU A 167 4.15 32.25 26.59
CA GLU A 167 4.43 33.68 26.53
C GLU A 167 3.38 34.51 27.32
N VAL A 168 2.10 34.14 27.24
CA VAL A 168 1.01 34.77 28.02
C VAL A 168 1.22 34.56 29.53
N PHE A 169 1.42 33.32 29.97
CA PHE A 169 1.63 33.03 31.41
C PHE A 169 2.89 33.71 31.94
N ARG A 170 3.96 33.76 31.15
CA ARG A 170 5.16 34.52 31.51
C ARG A 170 4.85 36.00 31.67
N GLY A 171 4.09 36.59 30.76
CA GLY A 171 3.62 37.97 30.86
C GLY A 171 2.80 38.20 32.14
N LEU A 172 1.88 37.31 32.47
CA LEU A 172 1.07 37.36 33.69
C LEU A 172 1.92 37.23 34.96
N SER A 173 2.91 36.34 35.01
CA SER A 173 3.87 36.26 36.12
C SER A 173 4.60 37.58 36.35
N ILE A 174 5.09 38.20 35.27
CA ILE A 174 5.81 39.47 35.34
C ILE A 174 4.86 40.58 35.82
N ALA A 175 3.64 40.64 35.28
CA ALA A 175 2.63 41.61 35.70
C ALA A 175 2.26 41.47 37.18
N ALA A 176 2.11 40.24 37.69
CA ALA A 176 1.84 39.97 39.10
C ALA A 176 2.99 40.44 40.00
N ILE A 177 4.25 40.20 39.60
CA ILE A 177 5.42 40.69 40.35
C ILE A 177 5.45 42.21 40.37
N LEU A 178 5.23 42.87 39.23
CA LEU A 178 5.20 44.34 39.14
C LEU A 178 4.08 44.93 39.98
N ALA A 179 2.88 44.35 39.94
CA ALA A 179 1.76 44.76 40.78
C ALA A 179 2.09 44.65 42.28
N THR A 180 2.82 43.61 42.68
CA THR A 180 3.30 43.42 44.05
C THR A 180 4.24 44.55 44.47
N ILE A 181 5.21 44.88 43.62
CA ILE A 181 6.18 45.96 43.87
C ILE A 181 5.46 47.31 43.97
N LEU A 182 4.54 47.61 43.04
CA LEU A 182 3.79 48.85 43.05
C LEU A 182 2.87 48.97 44.27
N ALA A 183 2.20 47.89 44.66
CA ALA A 183 1.39 47.86 45.89
C ALA A 183 2.27 48.08 47.12
N ALA A 184 3.46 47.49 47.19
CA ALA A 184 4.39 47.71 48.29
C ALA A 184 4.87 49.17 48.40
N LEU A 185 5.02 49.87 47.27
CA LEU A 185 5.43 51.28 47.22
C LEU A 185 4.28 52.26 47.52
N ALA A 186 3.05 51.93 47.14
CA ALA A 186 1.89 52.81 47.28
C ALA A 186 1.29 52.82 48.69
N VAL A 187 1.50 51.77 49.48
CA VAL A 187 0.94 51.65 50.84
C VAL A 187 1.87 52.35 51.84
N GLU A 188 1.39 53.42 52.48
CA GLU A 188 2.11 54.19 53.51
C GLU A 188 2.71 53.30 54.61
N HIS A 189 3.86 53.66 55.17
CA HIS A 189 4.51 52.83 56.18
C HIS A 189 3.70 52.88 57.50
N PRO A 190 3.41 51.73 58.13
CA PRO A 190 2.62 51.73 59.35
C PRO A 190 3.35 52.52 60.44
N ALA A 191 2.61 53.29 61.24
CA ALA A 191 3.14 53.91 62.44
C ALA A 191 3.70 52.82 63.37
N ALA A 192 4.73 53.17 64.16
CA ALA A 192 5.34 52.23 65.09
C ALA A 192 4.27 51.58 66.00
N GLY A 193 4.11 50.26 65.92
CA GLY A 193 3.15 49.48 66.70
C GLY A 193 1.96 48.86 65.94
N ASP A 194 1.75 49.17 64.65
CA ASP A 194 0.65 48.59 63.85
C ASP A 194 0.98 47.20 63.27
N TRP A 195 0.83 46.18 64.10
CA TRP A 195 1.03 44.76 63.73
C TRP A 195 -0.04 44.22 62.78
N VAL A 196 -1.25 44.79 62.78
CA VAL A 196 -2.34 44.35 61.91
C VAL A 196 -2.04 44.73 60.47
N GLY A 197 -1.60 45.98 60.25
CA GLY A 197 -1.18 46.47 58.94
C GLY A 197 0.02 45.69 58.37
N PHE A 198 0.97 45.29 59.22
CA PHE A 198 2.09 44.44 58.81
C PHE A 198 1.62 43.05 58.35
N THR A 199 0.80 42.37 59.16
CA THR A 199 0.31 41.02 58.86
C THR A 199 -0.49 40.97 57.56
N TYR A 200 -1.33 41.99 57.33
CA TYR A 200 -2.11 42.11 56.09
C TYR A 200 -1.22 42.22 54.84
N ARG A 201 -0.14 43.02 54.91
CA ARG A 201 0.82 43.14 53.79
C ARG A 201 1.55 41.84 53.53
N VAL A 202 2.01 41.15 54.58
CA VAL A 202 2.68 39.85 54.44
C VAL A 202 1.73 38.84 53.77
N ALA A 203 0.46 38.81 54.16
CA ALA A 203 -0.54 37.93 53.55
C ALA A 203 -0.75 38.25 52.06
N ILE A 204 -0.84 39.53 51.67
CA ILE A 204 -0.94 39.93 50.26
C ILE A 204 0.32 39.53 49.49
N LEU A 205 1.51 39.84 50.01
CA LEU A 205 2.79 39.48 49.37
C LEU A 205 2.90 37.97 49.17
N ALA A 206 2.50 37.18 50.17
CA ALA A 206 2.48 35.73 50.08
C ALA A 206 1.48 35.24 49.02
N GLY A 207 0.27 35.82 48.98
CA GLY A 207 -0.75 35.49 47.98
C GLY A 207 -0.32 35.78 46.55
N VAL A 208 0.23 36.98 46.29
CA VAL A 208 0.70 37.34 44.95
C VAL A 208 1.97 36.56 44.57
N GLY A 209 2.86 36.30 45.54
CA GLY A 209 4.02 35.43 45.37
C GLY A 209 3.62 34.02 44.93
N ALA A 210 2.62 33.43 45.60
CA ALA A 210 2.08 32.12 45.23
C ALA A 210 1.47 32.12 43.82
N LEU A 211 0.71 33.16 43.46
CA LEU A 211 0.11 33.28 42.13
C LEU A 211 1.17 33.43 41.02
N SER A 212 2.21 34.25 41.26
CA SER A 212 3.31 34.41 40.31
C SER A 212 4.07 33.10 40.09
N ALA A 213 4.33 32.36 41.18
CA ALA A 213 4.94 31.04 41.12
C ALA A 213 4.10 30.04 40.32
N TYR A 214 2.77 30.06 40.50
CA TYR A 214 1.86 29.23 39.70
C TYR A 214 1.93 29.57 38.21
N PHE A 215 1.85 30.84 37.84
CA PHE A 215 1.98 31.26 36.43
C PHE A 215 3.35 30.92 35.84
N ALA A 216 4.42 31.02 36.63
CA ALA A 216 5.75 30.64 36.19
C ALA A 216 5.84 29.12 35.93
N ARG A 217 5.21 28.31 36.78
CA ARG A 217 5.09 26.86 36.59
C ARG A 217 4.30 26.53 35.32
N GLN A 218 3.17 27.20 35.08
CA GLN A 218 2.37 27.03 33.86
C GLN A 218 3.14 27.42 32.60
N ALA A 219 3.86 28.55 32.62
CA ALA A 219 4.71 28.96 31.52
C ALA A 219 5.80 27.91 31.21
N SER A 220 6.39 27.30 32.24
CA SER A 220 7.38 26.23 32.08
C SER A 220 6.78 24.96 31.47
N HIS A 221 5.59 24.56 31.93
CA HIS A 221 4.84 23.42 31.38
C HIS A 221 4.57 23.59 29.88
N HIS A 222 3.96 24.72 29.49
CA HIS A 222 3.69 25.03 28.08
C HIS A 222 4.97 25.09 27.22
N ARG A 223 6.09 25.57 27.78
CA ARG A 223 7.38 25.58 27.06
C ARG A 223 7.93 24.17 26.81
N ARG A 224 7.73 23.23 27.74
CA ARG A 224 8.11 21.82 27.55
C ARG A 224 7.21 21.13 26.53
N ALA A 225 5.90 21.36 26.59
CA ALA A 225 4.96 20.88 25.58
C ALA A 225 5.32 21.40 24.18
N TYR A 226 5.66 22.69 24.06
CA TYR A 226 6.18 23.28 22.82
C TYR A 226 7.43 22.54 22.30
N ASN A 227 8.44 22.35 23.15
CA ASN A 227 9.69 21.70 22.73
C ASN A 227 9.46 20.25 22.30
N TRP A 228 8.60 19.52 23.01
CA TRP A 228 8.21 18.16 22.65
C TRP A 228 7.53 18.10 21.29
N ALA A 229 6.48 18.92 21.09
CA ALA A 229 5.74 18.97 19.84
C ALA A 229 6.62 19.39 18.66
N LYS A 230 7.49 20.39 18.88
CA LYS A 230 8.46 20.83 17.87
C LYS A 230 9.47 19.74 17.53
N GLY A 231 9.90 18.96 18.53
CA GLY A 231 10.74 17.79 18.33
C GLY A 231 10.07 16.74 17.45
N LEU A 232 8.79 16.43 17.71
CA LEU A 232 8.01 15.49 16.89
C LEU A 232 7.78 16.00 15.47
N GLU A 233 7.51 17.30 15.28
CA GLU A 233 7.40 17.91 13.94
C GLU A 233 8.65 17.63 13.10
N VAL A 234 9.84 17.90 13.68
CA VAL A 234 11.13 17.70 13.00
C VAL A 234 11.38 16.22 12.76
N GLN A 235 11.15 15.37 13.77
CA GLN A 235 11.32 13.93 13.64
C GLN A 235 10.46 13.38 12.50
N LEU A 236 9.16 13.70 12.44
CA LEU A 236 8.24 13.29 11.36
C LEU A 236 8.73 13.69 9.96
N LYS A 237 9.28 14.90 9.81
CA LYS A 237 9.82 15.37 8.53
C LYS A 237 11.09 14.65 8.11
N SER A 238 11.95 14.33 9.08
CA SER A 238 13.24 13.68 8.83
C SER A 238 13.18 12.15 8.77
N PHE A 239 12.15 11.55 9.37
CA PHE A 239 12.05 10.12 9.58
C PHE A 239 12.11 9.29 8.28
N PRO A 240 11.40 9.66 7.19
CA PRO A 240 11.50 8.93 5.93
C PRO A 240 12.93 8.86 5.38
N ALA A 241 13.68 9.96 5.45
CA ALA A 241 15.07 10.01 4.97
C ALA A 241 16.02 9.18 5.85
N PHE A 242 15.73 9.08 7.16
CA PHE A 242 16.52 8.27 8.08
C PHE A 242 16.28 6.76 7.89
N ILE A 243 15.03 6.37 7.60
CA ILE A 243 14.65 4.95 7.52
C ILE A 243 14.88 4.34 6.14
N ASP A 244 15.02 5.16 5.10
CA ASP A 244 15.22 4.71 3.73
C ASP A 244 16.33 3.66 3.54
N PRO A 245 17.54 3.81 4.12
CA PRO A 245 18.64 2.86 3.93
C PRO A 245 18.53 1.56 4.76
N ALA A 246 17.54 1.42 5.67
CA ALA A 246 17.43 0.24 6.52
C ALA A 246 16.78 -0.95 5.77
N ASP A 247 17.05 -2.18 6.22
CA ASP A 247 16.40 -3.39 5.68
C ASP A 247 14.92 -3.46 6.06
N SER A 248 14.10 -4.11 5.24
CA SER A 248 12.63 -4.13 5.39
C SER A 248 12.14 -4.64 6.75
N GLU A 249 12.80 -5.65 7.33
CA GLU A 249 12.50 -6.18 8.65
C GLU A 249 12.77 -5.13 9.74
N VAL A 250 13.94 -4.49 9.68
CA VAL A 250 14.36 -3.42 10.60
C VAL A 250 13.45 -2.18 10.46
N LYS A 251 12.99 -1.85 9.24
CA LYS A 251 12.05 -0.75 9.03
C LYS A 251 10.79 -0.95 9.86
N ALA A 252 10.18 -2.13 9.83
CA ALA A 252 8.93 -2.40 10.53
C ALA A 252 9.04 -2.17 12.04
N ASP A 253 10.14 -2.61 12.65
CA ASP A 253 10.39 -2.40 14.07
C ASP A 253 10.61 -0.93 14.41
N ILE A 254 11.41 -0.20 13.60
CA ILE A 254 11.62 1.24 13.80
C ILE A 254 10.31 2.02 13.63
N TYR A 255 9.46 1.66 12.67
CA TYR A 255 8.12 2.25 12.51
C TYR A 255 7.25 2.02 13.74
N ARG A 256 7.29 0.82 14.33
CA ARG A 256 6.52 0.48 15.53
C ARG A 256 6.94 1.34 16.72
N ASP A 257 8.24 1.48 16.97
CA ASP A 257 8.76 2.27 18.08
C ASP A 257 8.56 3.77 17.86
N PHE A 258 8.71 4.23 16.62
CA PHE A 258 8.38 5.61 16.27
C PHE A 258 6.89 5.91 16.48
N ALA A 259 6.00 5.03 16.05
CA ALA A 259 4.56 5.17 16.26
C ALA A 259 4.21 5.22 17.75
N ARG A 260 4.81 4.36 18.59
CA ARG A 260 4.64 4.40 20.06
C ARG A 260 5.07 5.74 20.64
N ARG A 261 6.16 6.33 20.15
CA ARG A 261 6.66 7.64 20.60
C ARG A 261 5.74 8.78 20.17
N VAL A 262 5.26 8.76 18.92
CA VAL A 262 4.40 9.82 18.36
C VAL A 262 3.00 9.79 18.98
N LEU A 263 2.46 8.60 19.23
CA LEU A 263 1.15 8.41 19.87
C LEU A 263 1.23 8.45 21.41
N GLY A 264 2.45 8.49 21.97
CA GLY A 264 2.68 8.62 23.40
C GLY A 264 2.29 10.00 23.91
N ALA A 265 1.86 10.06 25.16
CA ALA A 265 1.51 11.32 25.79
C ALA A 265 2.77 12.19 25.99
N PRO A 266 2.63 13.53 26.05
CA PRO A 266 3.75 14.42 26.36
C PRO A 266 4.40 14.00 27.70
N PRO A 267 5.73 14.22 27.86
CA PRO A 267 6.51 13.70 28.99
C PRO A 267 6.05 14.13 30.40
N GLU A 268 5.06 15.01 30.50
CA GLU A 268 4.56 15.54 31.78
C GLU A 268 3.17 15.04 32.16
N SER A 269 2.39 14.45 31.25
CA SER A 269 1.04 13.97 31.57
C SER A 269 1.04 12.70 32.44
N SER A 270 2.21 12.10 32.67
CA SER A 270 2.36 10.83 33.40
C SER A 270 2.90 11.01 34.82
N LYS A 271 3.13 12.24 35.29
CA LYS A 271 3.68 12.53 36.64
C LYS A 271 2.94 13.58 37.47
N GLU A 272 1.66 13.86 37.21
CA GLU A 272 0.84 14.71 38.09
C GLU A 272 0.40 14.04 39.43
N GLY A 273 1.11 13.01 39.88
CA GLY A 273 0.82 12.30 41.13
C GLY A 273 1.81 12.47 42.29
N GLY A 274 2.95 13.15 42.12
CA GLY A 274 3.97 13.16 43.18
C GLY A 274 4.94 14.34 43.17
N GLU A 275 4.84 15.16 44.22
CA GLU A 275 5.98 15.73 44.96
C GLU A 275 6.78 16.93 44.41
N ASP A 276 6.55 17.46 43.21
CA ASP A 276 7.36 18.61 42.70
C ASP A 276 6.73 20.01 42.90
N SER A 277 5.65 20.12 43.64
CA SER A 277 5.36 21.39 44.33
C SER A 277 6.28 21.45 45.55
N LEU A 278 7.21 22.42 45.59
CA LEU A 278 7.82 22.85 46.86
C LEU A 278 6.71 22.82 47.92
N PRO A 279 6.82 21.97 48.96
CA PRO A 279 5.72 21.75 49.86
C PRO A 279 5.30 23.11 50.36
N THR A 280 4.02 23.45 50.25
CA THR A 280 3.48 24.66 50.86
C THR A 280 3.93 24.76 52.33
N ALA A 281 4.19 23.62 52.97
CA ALA A 281 4.87 23.46 54.26
C ALA A 281 6.25 24.15 54.35
N GLN A 282 7.14 24.07 53.36
CA GLN A 282 8.44 24.73 53.39
C GLN A 282 8.34 26.25 53.25
N LEU A 283 7.38 26.75 52.46
CA LEU A 283 7.08 28.19 52.39
C LEU A 283 6.47 28.70 53.70
N ILE A 284 5.59 27.90 54.33
CA ILE A 284 5.03 28.19 55.65
C ILE A 284 6.12 28.16 56.73
N GLU A 285 7.03 27.18 56.71
CA GLU A 285 8.18 27.12 57.64
C GLU A 285 9.13 28.31 57.47
N ALA A 286 9.40 28.74 56.24
CA ALA A 286 10.21 29.92 55.99
C ALA A 286 9.55 31.20 56.52
N LEU A 287 8.23 31.35 56.38
CA LEU A 287 7.46 32.46 56.94
C LEU A 287 7.44 32.42 58.48
N ILE A 288 7.28 31.22 59.08
CA ILE A 288 7.33 31.03 60.54
C ILE A 288 8.73 31.34 61.09
N ALA A 289 9.79 30.92 60.39
CA ALA A 289 11.17 31.21 60.77
C ALA A 289 11.49 32.71 60.71
N LEU A 290 10.93 33.43 59.72
CA LEU A 290 11.08 34.87 59.61
C LEU A 290 10.36 35.60 60.75
N ALA A 291 9.15 35.16 61.12
CA ALA A 291 8.36 35.74 62.20
C ALA A 291 9.02 35.57 63.59
N LYS A 292 9.68 34.42 63.84
CA LYS A 292 10.43 34.17 65.08
C LYS A 292 11.70 35.01 65.22
N ARG A 293 12.23 35.55 64.13
CA ARG A 293 13.47 36.34 64.15
C ARG A 293 13.22 37.84 64.39
N SER A 294 11.98 38.30 64.22
CA SER A 294 11.57 39.70 64.43
C SER A 294 10.93 39.98 65.81
N SER A 295 10.74 38.95 66.63
CA SER A 295 10.33 39.04 68.05
C SER A 295 11.53 38.96 68.97
#